data_AF-A0A438CL58-F1
#
_entry.id   AF-A0A438CL58-F1
#
_cell.length_a   1.000
_cell.length_b   1.000
_cell.length_c   1.000
_cell.angle_alpha   90.00
_cell.angle_beta   90.00
_cell.angle_gamma   90.00
#
_symmetry.space_group_name_H-M   'P 1'
#
loop_
_entity.id
_entity.type
_entity.pdbx_description
1 polymer ?
#
loop_
_entity_poly.entity_id
_entity_poly.type
_entity_poly.pdbx_seq_one_letter_code
_entity_poly.pdbx_strand_id
1 'polypeptide(L)'
;MVGPMLVTHWGFSGPVILRLSAWGARDLFNSGYREFGCRDTSLDFTPDLHIEDVKTILIQHKDHFAKQKVLNSCPSKFGLVKRFWKYILDREVCMDGSRVRWKYLVASISNNSLYSVASLLKHCSFGVTGKGIFKDEFVTAGGVPLSENKSGFLALIKISLNTMESRIQSHLFFAGEVLNVDGVTGGFNFQNAWTGGYIAGTSIGKLALDATLEEVI
;
A
#
# COMPACT_ATOMS: atom_id res chain seq x y z
N MET A 1 -5.97 2.67 5.19
CA MET A 1 -6.42 2.03 3.93
C MET A 1 -6.92 0.63 4.25
N VAL A 2 -7.97 0.14 3.59
CA VAL A 2 -8.52 -1.20 3.81
C VAL A 2 -8.66 -1.90 2.46
N GLY A 3 -8.36 -3.20 2.41
CA GLY A 3 -8.53 -4.00 1.22
C GLY A 3 -7.86 -5.38 1.32
N PRO A 4 -7.99 -6.22 0.29
CA PRO A 4 -7.38 -7.54 0.28
C PRO A 4 -5.86 -7.48 0.37
N MET A 5 -5.29 -8.34 1.23
CA MET A 5 -3.86 -8.54 1.41
C MET A 5 -3.49 -9.99 1.08
N LEU A 6 -2.34 -10.18 0.44
CA LEU A 6 -1.75 -11.48 0.18
C LEU A 6 -0.47 -11.66 1.00
N VAL A 7 -0.32 -12.81 1.66
CA VAL A 7 0.92 -13.22 2.32
C VAL A 7 1.69 -14.14 1.36
N THR A 8 2.93 -13.78 1.04
CA THR A 8 3.80 -14.49 0.09
C THR A 8 5.06 -15.03 0.81
N HIS A 9 5.89 -15.78 0.09
CA HIS A 9 7.19 -16.24 0.61
C HIS A 9 8.20 -15.11 0.86
N TRP A 10 7.95 -13.91 0.33
CA TRP A 10 8.90 -12.78 0.32
C TRP A 10 8.39 -11.57 1.10
N GLY A 11 7.19 -11.65 1.69
CA GLY A 11 6.54 -10.55 2.38
C GLY A 11 5.07 -10.40 1.99
N PHE A 12 4.57 -9.17 2.06
CA PHE A 12 3.17 -8.85 1.76
C PHE A 12 2.97 -8.34 0.34
N SER A 13 1.81 -8.66 -0.23
CA SER A 13 1.36 -8.21 -1.54
C SER A 13 -0.16 -8.02 -1.54
N GLY A 14 -0.76 -7.90 -2.72
CA GLY A 14 -2.18 -7.66 -2.91
C GLY A 14 -2.55 -6.18 -2.93
N PRO A 15 -3.81 -5.86 -3.30
CA PRO A 15 -4.23 -4.50 -3.60
C PRO A 15 -3.94 -3.48 -2.49
N VAL A 16 -4.17 -3.83 -1.22
CA VAL A 16 -3.95 -2.88 -0.11
C VAL A 16 -2.48 -2.55 0.09
N ILE A 17 -1.59 -3.53 -0.11
CA ILE A 17 -0.15 -3.38 0.06
C ILE A 17 0.43 -2.58 -1.11
N LEU A 18 -0.01 -2.86 -2.34
CA LEU A 18 0.44 -2.10 -3.53
C LEU A 18 0.06 -0.62 -3.43
N ARG A 19 -1.14 -0.32 -2.88
CA ARG A 19 -1.56 1.06 -2.61
C ARG A 19 -0.73 1.70 -1.51
N LEU A 20 -0.45 0.96 -0.44
CA LEU A 20 0.41 1.44 0.67
C LEU A 20 1.84 1.72 0.20
N SER A 21 2.42 0.83 -0.62
CA SER A 21 3.76 1.02 -1.16
C SER A 21 3.85 2.20 -2.11
N ALA A 22 2.81 2.47 -2.91
CA ALA A 22 2.74 3.67 -3.75
C ALA A 22 2.74 4.94 -2.89
N TRP A 23 1.95 4.97 -1.82
CA TRP A 23 1.88 6.13 -0.92
C TRP A 23 3.22 6.41 -0.22
N GLY A 24 3.90 5.36 0.26
CA GLY A 24 5.21 5.48 0.91
C GLY A 24 6.40 5.47 -0.05
N ALA A 25 6.21 5.45 -1.38
CA ALA A 25 7.26 5.14 -2.34
C ALA A 25 8.47 6.06 -2.23
N ARG A 26 8.23 7.38 -2.14
CA ARG A 26 9.29 8.39 -2.05
C ARG A 26 10.05 8.32 -0.72
N ASP A 27 9.34 8.15 0.39
CA ASP A 27 9.93 8.05 1.73
C ASP A 27 10.77 6.77 1.87
N LEU A 28 10.21 5.64 1.42
CA LEU A 28 10.91 4.34 1.37
C LEU A 28 12.16 4.41 0.49
N PHE A 29 12.09 5.08 -0.65
CA PHE A 29 13.24 5.27 -1.54
C PHE A 29 14.32 6.17 -0.90
N ASN A 30 13.93 7.34 -0.36
CA ASN A 30 14.85 8.32 0.20
C ASN A 30 15.59 7.80 1.45
N SER A 31 14.90 7.02 2.29
CA SER A 31 15.52 6.35 3.45
C SER A 31 16.42 5.17 3.07
N GLY A 32 16.48 4.79 1.79
CA GLY A 32 17.18 3.60 1.32
C GLY A 32 16.72 2.31 1.96
N TYR A 33 15.48 2.25 2.47
CA TYR A 33 14.95 1.14 3.27
C TYR A 33 15.76 0.85 4.55
N ARG A 34 16.63 1.77 4.98
CA ARG A 34 17.52 1.62 6.16
C ARG A 34 16.95 2.26 7.42
N GLU A 35 16.27 3.40 7.28
CA GLU A 35 15.66 4.11 8.43
C GLU A 35 14.30 3.55 8.86
N PHE A 36 13.66 2.72 8.03
CA PHE A 36 12.46 1.94 8.41
C PHE A 36 12.85 0.73 9.28
N GLY A 37 13.61 1.02 10.33
CA GLY A 37 14.07 0.10 11.34
C GLY A 37 12.91 -0.29 12.25
N CYS A 38 12.38 -1.50 12.05
CA CYS A 38 11.54 -2.21 13.01
C CYS A 38 10.29 -1.41 13.47
N ARG A 39 9.17 -1.57 12.73
CA ARG A 39 7.74 -1.44 13.16
C ARG A 39 6.85 -0.36 12.52
N ASP A 40 7.24 0.32 11.45
CA ASP A 40 6.40 1.42 10.93
C ASP A 40 5.18 0.98 10.11
N THR A 41 5.14 -0.26 9.61
CA THR A 41 3.92 -0.78 8.98
C THR A 41 3.10 -1.54 10.00
N SER A 42 2.04 -0.92 10.48
CA SER A 42 1.03 -1.55 11.34
C SER A 42 -0.12 -2.09 10.50
N LEU A 43 -0.41 -3.38 10.65
CA LEU A 43 -1.50 -4.07 9.97
C LEU A 43 -2.63 -4.39 10.94
N ASP A 44 -3.85 -4.06 10.52
CA ASP A 44 -5.09 -4.46 11.18
C ASP A 44 -5.74 -5.60 10.38
N PHE A 45 -5.80 -6.79 11.00
CA PHE A 45 -6.39 -7.99 10.41
C PHE A 45 -7.89 -8.12 10.69
N THR A 46 -8.46 -7.19 11.47
CA THR A 46 -9.88 -7.12 11.81
C THR A 46 -10.38 -5.68 11.66
N PRO A 47 -10.26 -5.07 10.46
CA PRO A 47 -10.51 -3.65 10.26
C PRO A 47 -11.95 -3.23 10.57
N ASP A 48 -12.90 -4.14 10.41
CA ASP A 48 -14.34 -3.88 10.59
C ASP A 48 -14.81 -3.96 12.05
N LEU A 49 -13.92 -4.33 12.99
CA LEU A 49 -14.27 -4.53 14.40
C LEU A 49 -13.54 -3.51 15.27
N HIS A 50 -14.16 -3.00 16.34
CA HIS A 50 -13.42 -2.20 17.31
C HIS A 50 -12.55 -3.09 18.21
N ILE A 51 -11.47 -2.56 18.80
CA ILE A 51 -10.57 -3.36 19.67
C ILE A 51 -11.32 -4.02 20.84
N GLU A 52 -12.30 -3.33 21.43
CA GLU A 52 -13.12 -3.89 22.50
C GLU A 52 -14.01 -5.03 22.02
N ASP A 53 -14.53 -4.98 20.78
CA ASP A 53 -15.30 -6.08 20.21
C ASP A 53 -14.42 -7.32 20.00
N VAL A 54 -13.19 -7.13 19.52
CA VAL A 54 -12.22 -8.23 19.34
C VAL A 54 -11.92 -8.91 20.68
N LYS A 55 -11.72 -8.13 21.75
CA LYS A 55 -11.52 -8.66 23.11
C LYS A 55 -12.74 -9.44 23.59
N THR A 56 -13.94 -8.89 23.43
CA THR A 56 -15.19 -9.55 23.83
C THR A 56 -15.41 -10.86 23.06
N ILE A 57 -15.16 -10.87 21.75
CA ILE A 57 -15.25 -12.08 20.92
C ILE A 57 -14.30 -13.16 21.44
N LEU A 58 -13.05 -12.80 21.76
CA LEU A 58 -12.07 -13.76 22.27
C LEU A 58 -12.46 -14.34 23.64
N ILE A 59 -13.00 -13.51 24.55
CA ILE A 59 -13.48 -13.97 25.87
C ILE A 59 -14.67 -14.91 25.70
N GLN A 60 -15.69 -14.49 24.94
CA GLN A 60 -16.88 -15.31 24.71
C GLN A 60 -16.50 -16.65 24.05
N HIS A 61 -15.56 -16.62 23.10
CA HIS A 61 -15.05 -17.84 22.47
C HIS A 61 -14.34 -18.76 23.46
N LYS A 62 -13.62 -18.20 24.43
CA LYS A 62 -12.98 -18.99 25.50
C LYS A 62 -13.99 -19.74 26.36
N ASP A 63 -15.11 -19.10 26.70
CA ASP A 63 -16.15 -19.72 27.53
C ASP A 63 -16.83 -20.90 26.82
N HIS A 64 -17.09 -20.77 25.51
CA HIS A 64 -17.77 -21.79 24.72
C HIS A 64 -16.85 -22.96 24.31
N PHE A 65 -15.56 -22.70 24.09
CA PHE A 65 -14.62 -23.68 23.54
C PHE A 65 -13.48 -24.05 24.49
N ALA A 66 -13.72 -23.92 25.81
CA ALA A 66 -12.77 -24.14 26.89
C ALA A 66 -11.92 -25.43 26.76
N LYS A 67 -12.54 -26.53 26.30
CA LYS A 67 -11.90 -27.86 26.17
C LYS A 67 -11.15 -28.07 24.85
N GLN A 68 -11.22 -27.14 23.91
CA GLN A 68 -10.49 -27.24 22.65
C GLN A 68 -9.06 -26.74 22.78
N LYS A 69 -8.18 -27.20 21.89
CA LYS A 69 -6.82 -26.64 21.75
C LYS A 69 -6.89 -25.26 21.10
N VAL A 70 -6.09 -24.31 21.57
CA VAL A 70 -6.06 -22.91 21.06
C VAL A 70 -5.90 -22.85 19.54
N LEU A 71 -5.00 -23.67 18.99
CA LEU A 71 -4.72 -23.73 17.56
C LEU A 71 -5.94 -24.13 16.71
N ASN A 72 -6.84 -24.94 17.27
CA ASN A 72 -8.02 -25.43 16.57
C ASN A 72 -9.25 -24.55 16.82
N SER A 73 -9.11 -23.51 17.64
CA SER A 73 -10.23 -22.74 18.18
C SER A 73 -10.03 -21.25 17.86
N CYS A 74 -10.09 -20.91 16.58
CA CYS A 74 -10.11 -19.52 16.12
C CYS A 74 -11.56 -19.06 15.94
N PRO A 75 -11.97 -17.89 16.46
CA PRO A 75 -13.30 -17.35 16.20
C PRO A 75 -13.55 -17.18 14.69
N SER A 76 -14.61 -17.80 14.18
CA SER A 76 -14.97 -17.75 12.75
C SER A 76 -15.23 -16.31 12.27
N LYS A 77 -15.66 -15.42 13.16
CA LYS A 77 -15.90 -13.99 12.90
C LYS A 77 -14.65 -13.24 12.43
N PHE A 78 -13.45 -13.75 12.70
CA PHE A 78 -12.21 -13.15 12.19
C PHE A 78 -11.85 -13.59 10.77
N GLY A 79 -12.49 -14.65 10.23
CA GLY A 79 -12.21 -15.13 8.88
C GLY A 79 -10.77 -15.61 8.64
N LEU A 80 -10.02 -15.91 9.71
CA LEU A 80 -8.60 -16.26 9.60
C LEU A 80 -8.41 -17.75 9.31
N VAL A 81 -7.51 -18.04 8.38
CA VAL A 81 -7.07 -19.41 8.12
C VAL A 81 -6.22 -19.92 9.30
N LYS A 82 -6.32 -21.22 9.61
CA LYS A 82 -5.63 -21.87 10.72
C LYS A 82 -4.11 -21.61 10.76
N ARG A 83 -3.46 -21.60 9.60
CA ARG A 83 -2.01 -21.32 9.49
C ARG A 83 -1.65 -19.90 9.95
N PHE A 84 -2.52 -18.94 9.67
CA PHE A 84 -2.31 -17.55 10.03
C PHE A 84 -2.69 -17.30 11.50
N TRP A 85 -3.74 -17.95 11.98
CA TRP A 85 -4.06 -17.98 13.41
C TRP A 85 -2.87 -18.49 14.23
N LYS A 86 -2.27 -19.61 13.81
CA LYS A 86 -1.03 -20.11 14.42
C LYS A 86 0.07 -19.06 14.45
N TYR A 87 0.30 -18.37 13.34
CA TYR A 87 1.31 -17.33 13.24
C TYR A 87 1.10 -16.20 14.28
N ILE A 88 -0.14 -15.72 14.44
CA ILE A 88 -0.47 -14.69 15.44
C ILE A 88 -0.20 -15.19 16.86
N LEU A 89 -0.61 -16.43 17.18
CA LEU A 89 -0.35 -17.04 18.49
C LEU A 89 1.14 -17.24 18.76
N ASP A 90 1.92 -17.65 17.75
CA ASP A 90 3.36 -17.88 17.87
C ASP A 90 4.14 -16.56 18.06
N ARG A 91 3.57 -15.44 17.59
CA ARG A 91 4.08 -14.06 17.75
C ARG A 91 3.71 -13.42 19.08
N GLU A 92 2.69 -13.92 19.76
CA GLU A 92 2.32 -13.43 21.08
C GLU A 92 3.43 -13.77 22.07
N VAL A 93 3.87 -12.73 22.79
CA VAL A 93 4.72 -12.83 23.96
C VAL A 93 3.86 -12.33 25.10
N CYS A 94 3.50 -13.23 26.02
CA CYS A 94 2.80 -12.89 27.24
C CYS A 94 3.61 -11.86 28.02
N MET A 95 2.93 -11.07 28.86
CA MET A 95 3.59 -10.06 29.71
C MET A 95 4.63 -10.64 30.69
N ASP A 96 4.59 -11.95 30.95
CA ASP A 96 5.57 -12.69 31.76
C ASP A 96 6.76 -13.24 30.94
N GLY A 97 6.86 -12.88 29.66
CA GLY A 97 7.89 -13.37 28.73
C GLY A 97 7.66 -14.80 28.22
N SER A 98 6.60 -15.48 28.67
CA SER A 98 6.20 -16.78 28.12
C SER A 98 5.51 -16.60 26.78
N ARG A 99 5.58 -17.61 25.90
CA ARG A 99 4.80 -17.62 24.65
C ARG A 99 3.50 -18.36 24.87
N VAL A 100 2.41 -17.92 24.22
CA VAL A 100 1.18 -18.73 24.16
C VAL A 100 1.51 -20.10 23.57
N ARG A 101 1.43 -21.13 24.41
CA ARG A 101 1.68 -22.51 24.01
C ARG A 101 0.41 -23.06 23.36
N TRP A 102 0.36 -23.05 22.02
CA TRP A 102 -0.75 -23.52 21.17
C TRP A 102 -1.23 -24.97 21.41
N LYS A 103 -0.47 -25.77 22.17
CA LYS A 103 -0.84 -27.13 22.59
C LYS A 103 -1.85 -27.14 23.74
N TYR A 104 -2.03 -26.02 24.43
CA TYR A 104 -2.90 -25.93 25.59
C TYR A 104 -4.37 -25.78 25.24
N LEU A 105 -5.20 -26.02 26.25
CA LEU A 105 -6.63 -25.81 26.19
C LEU A 105 -6.93 -24.31 26.25
N VAL A 106 -7.95 -23.88 25.53
CA VAL A 106 -8.41 -22.48 25.53
C VAL A 106 -8.72 -21.99 26.96
N ALA A 107 -9.26 -22.87 27.82
CA ALA A 107 -9.51 -22.58 29.23
C ALA A 107 -8.28 -22.07 30.00
N SER A 108 -7.09 -22.56 29.64
CA SER A 108 -5.84 -22.23 30.35
C SER A 108 -5.19 -20.93 29.92
N ILE A 109 -5.73 -20.24 28.90
CA ILE A 109 -5.22 -18.95 28.45
C ILE A 109 -5.73 -17.86 29.39
N SER A 110 -4.84 -17.00 29.88
CA SER A 110 -5.23 -15.83 30.68
C SER A 110 -6.01 -14.80 29.86
N ASN A 111 -6.86 -14.00 30.49
CA ASN A 111 -7.56 -12.92 29.78
C ASN A 111 -6.57 -11.87 29.25
N ASN A 112 -5.46 -11.63 29.97
CA ASN A 112 -4.40 -10.73 29.52
C ASN A 112 -3.75 -11.22 28.20
N SER A 113 -3.49 -12.53 28.07
CA SER A 113 -2.99 -13.11 26.82
C SER A 113 -4.01 -12.95 25.68
N LEU A 114 -5.31 -13.09 25.96
CA LEU A 114 -6.35 -12.81 24.95
C LEU A 114 -6.35 -11.33 24.52
N TYR A 115 -6.13 -10.40 25.45
CA TYR A 115 -6.00 -8.98 25.11
C TYR A 115 -4.73 -8.68 24.31
N SER A 116 -3.62 -9.34 24.60
CA SER A 116 -2.40 -9.28 23.77
C SER A 116 -2.67 -9.78 22.35
N VAL A 117 -3.39 -10.89 22.21
CA VAL A 117 -3.82 -11.40 20.89
C VAL A 117 -4.73 -10.39 20.17
N ALA A 118 -5.69 -9.79 20.87
CA ALA A 118 -6.55 -8.74 20.29
C ALA A 118 -5.73 -7.54 19.79
N SER A 119 -4.75 -7.09 20.59
CA SER A 119 -3.83 -6.02 20.21
C SER A 119 -3.00 -6.39 18.98
N LEU A 120 -2.47 -7.62 18.92
CA LEU A 120 -1.74 -8.11 17.75
C LEU A 120 -2.61 -8.26 16.50
N LEU A 121 -3.89 -8.61 16.64
CA LEU A 121 -4.81 -8.63 15.50
C LEU A 121 -5.09 -7.23 14.95
N LYS A 122 -5.09 -6.21 15.83
CA LYS A 122 -5.35 -4.81 15.46
C LYS A 122 -4.12 -4.04 14.98
N HIS A 123 -2.98 -4.30 15.59
CA HIS A 123 -1.77 -3.50 15.42
C HIS A 123 -0.55 -4.41 15.30
N CYS A 124 -0.55 -5.24 14.25
CA CYS A 124 0.59 -6.10 13.97
C CYS A 124 1.66 -5.33 13.20
N SER A 125 2.75 -5.00 13.90
CA SER A 125 3.86 -4.26 13.27
C SER A 125 4.84 -5.16 12.52
N PHE A 126 5.27 -4.67 11.36
CA PHE A 126 6.28 -5.27 10.49
C PHE A 126 7.33 -4.23 10.08
N GLY A 127 8.59 -4.67 10.00
CA GLY A 127 9.67 -3.88 9.39
C GLY A 127 9.70 -4.10 7.88
N VAL A 128 9.89 -3.03 7.13
CA VAL A 128 10.01 -3.08 5.66
C VAL A 128 11.48 -2.98 5.31
N THR A 129 12.07 -4.10 4.87
CA THR A 129 13.51 -4.20 4.58
C THR A 129 13.86 -3.99 3.11
N GLY A 130 12.85 -3.88 2.24
CA GLY A 130 13.07 -3.75 0.80
C GLY A 130 11.80 -3.98 0.00
N LYS A 131 11.99 -3.98 -1.31
CA LYS A 131 10.94 -4.23 -2.31
C LYS A 131 10.82 -5.73 -2.62
N GLY A 132 9.75 -6.10 -3.33
CA GLY A 132 9.61 -7.46 -3.86
C GLY A 132 10.78 -7.84 -4.79
N ILE A 133 11.19 -9.11 -4.77
CA ILE A 133 12.31 -9.64 -5.55
C ILE A 133 12.01 -9.78 -7.05
N PHE A 134 10.73 -9.76 -7.44
CA PHE A 134 10.31 -9.77 -8.83
C PHE A 134 10.21 -8.30 -9.28
N LYS A 135 11.18 -7.90 -10.10
CA LYS A 135 11.54 -6.52 -10.46
C LYS A 135 10.49 -5.71 -11.23
N ASP A 136 9.28 -6.23 -11.44
CA ASP A 136 8.26 -5.52 -12.20
C ASP A 136 7.45 -4.62 -11.26
N GLU A 137 8.02 -3.44 -10.97
CA GLU A 137 7.27 -2.32 -10.44
C GLU A 137 6.20 -1.96 -11.48
N PHE A 138 4.93 -1.90 -11.06
CA PHE A 138 3.82 -1.64 -11.99
C PHE A 138 3.82 -0.21 -12.52
N VAL A 139 4.36 0.73 -11.74
CA VAL A 139 4.33 2.18 -11.99
C VAL A 139 5.51 2.83 -11.27
N THR A 140 6.07 3.86 -11.88
CA THR A 140 7.11 4.71 -11.31
C THR A 140 6.50 5.91 -10.59
N ALA A 141 6.86 6.11 -9.32
CA ALA A 141 6.48 7.33 -8.60
C ALA A 141 7.48 8.46 -8.89
N GLY A 142 7.02 9.56 -9.47
CA GLY A 142 7.89 10.65 -9.91
C GLY A 142 7.79 10.90 -11.42
N GLY A 143 8.64 11.79 -11.94
CA GLY A 143 8.70 12.11 -13.37
C GLY A 143 8.90 13.61 -13.63
N VAL A 144 8.65 14.04 -14.87
CA VAL A 144 8.72 15.44 -15.27
C VAL A 144 7.61 16.24 -14.56
N PRO A 145 7.95 17.31 -13.81
CA PRO A 145 6.96 18.09 -13.08
C PRO A 145 5.93 18.76 -13.99
N LEU A 146 4.64 18.60 -13.65
CA LEU A 146 3.53 19.04 -14.48
C LEU A 146 3.18 20.53 -14.43
N SER A 147 3.50 21.20 -13.32
CA SER A 147 2.70 22.26 -12.64
C SER A 147 1.97 23.32 -13.56
N GLU A 148 1.04 24.14 -13.08
CA GLU A 148 0.52 25.30 -13.86
C GLU A 148 0.41 26.69 -13.16
N ASN A 149 0.53 26.88 -11.82
CA ASN A 149 0.43 28.24 -11.24
C ASN A 149 1.34 28.62 -10.04
N LYS A 150 1.48 29.96 -9.89
CA LYS A 150 2.29 30.75 -8.94
C LYS A 150 1.66 30.83 -7.53
N SER A 151 2.12 30.02 -6.58
CA SER A 151 2.27 30.37 -5.15
C SER A 151 2.62 29.13 -4.32
N GLY A 152 3.58 29.29 -3.43
CA GLY A 152 3.98 28.25 -2.47
C GLY A 152 5.15 27.38 -2.94
N PHE A 153 6.01 27.07 -1.98
CA PHE A 153 7.31 26.42 -2.08
C PHE A 153 7.23 25.00 -2.66
N LEU A 154 6.93 24.85 -3.97
CA LEU A 154 7.12 23.67 -4.86
C LEU A 154 6.42 23.88 -6.23
N ALA A 155 6.55 25.06 -6.85
CA ALA A 155 5.94 25.37 -8.15
C ALA A 155 6.99 25.60 -9.24
N LEU A 156 7.49 24.51 -9.84
CA LEU A 156 8.16 24.56 -11.14
C LEU A 156 7.39 23.70 -12.13
N ILE A 157 6.96 24.38 -13.18
CA ILE A 157 5.93 23.95 -14.09
C ILE A 157 6.55 23.97 -15.45
N LYS A 158 6.70 22.79 -16.03
CA LYS A 158 7.46 22.66 -17.26
C LYS A 158 6.57 22.27 -18.43
N ILE A 159 5.27 22.05 -18.25
CA ILE A 159 4.40 21.48 -19.29
C ILE A 159 3.08 22.27 -19.36
N SER A 160 2.56 22.46 -20.57
CA SER A 160 1.20 22.95 -20.83
C SER A 160 0.24 21.77 -20.89
N LEU A 161 -0.77 21.68 -20.02
CA LEU A 161 -1.69 20.53 -20.01
C LEU A 161 -2.63 20.48 -21.22
N ASN A 162 -2.86 21.62 -21.87
CA ASN A 162 -3.69 21.71 -23.06
C ASN A 162 -2.98 21.22 -24.33
N THR A 163 -1.64 21.23 -24.33
CA THR A 163 -0.84 20.87 -25.52
C THR A 163 0.16 19.75 -25.26
N MET A 164 0.41 19.43 -23.99
CA MET A 164 1.49 18.59 -23.50
C MET A 164 2.90 19.07 -23.87
N GLU A 165 3.04 20.32 -24.30
CA GLU A 165 4.32 20.92 -24.70
C GLU A 165 5.10 21.44 -23.48
N SER A 166 6.41 21.36 -23.57
CA SER A 166 7.34 21.96 -22.64
C SER A 166 7.26 23.48 -22.68
N ARG A 167 7.08 24.09 -21.51
CA ARG A 167 7.14 25.55 -21.33
C ARG A 167 8.56 26.11 -21.32
N ILE A 168 9.57 25.23 -21.29
CA ILE A 168 10.99 25.61 -21.26
C ILE A 168 11.61 25.50 -22.64
N GLN A 169 11.21 24.50 -23.42
CA GLN A 169 11.77 24.21 -24.73
C GLN A 169 10.65 24.01 -25.73
N SER A 170 10.51 24.95 -26.67
CA SER A 170 9.51 24.85 -27.72
C SER A 170 9.70 23.57 -28.54
N HIS A 171 8.59 23.01 -29.02
CA HIS A 171 8.51 21.78 -29.81
C HIS A 171 8.97 20.49 -29.09
N LEU A 172 9.15 20.54 -27.77
CA LEU A 172 9.38 19.35 -26.94
C LEU A 172 8.10 18.97 -26.20
N PHE A 173 7.62 17.74 -26.34
CA PHE A 173 6.36 17.27 -25.75
C PHE A 173 6.58 16.08 -24.82
N PHE A 174 5.71 15.93 -23.82
CA PHE A 174 5.77 14.84 -22.85
C PHE A 174 4.40 14.20 -22.65
N ALA A 175 4.32 12.87 -22.64
CA ALA A 175 3.08 12.14 -22.40
C ALA A 175 3.35 10.80 -21.70
N GLY A 176 2.37 10.30 -20.95
CA GLY A 176 2.46 9.01 -20.27
C GLY A 176 3.26 9.05 -18.97
N GLU A 177 3.86 7.90 -18.62
CA GLU A 177 4.50 7.67 -17.31
C GLU A 177 5.79 8.50 -17.10
N VAL A 178 6.31 9.14 -18.14
CA VAL A 178 7.43 10.09 -18.00
C VAL A 178 7.03 11.32 -17.19
N LEU A 179 5.74 11.64 -17.15
CA LEU A 179 5.19 12.74 -16.36
C LEU A 179 5.14 12.36 -14.89
N ASN A 180 5.26 13.35 -13.99
CA ASN A 180 5.05 13.16 -12.56
C ASN A 180 3.56 12.97 -12.23
N VAL A 181 2.99 11.88 -12.74
CA VAL A 181 1.60 11.45 -12.58
C VAL A 181 1.59 9.96 -12.36
N ASP A 182 1.37 9.56 -11.12
CA ASP A 182 1.15 8.17 -10.75
C ASP A 182 -0.32 7.96 -10.36
N GLY A 183 -1.02 7.13 -11.13
CA GLY A 183 -2.37 6.69 -10.83
C GLY A 183 -2.37 5.49 -9.89
N VAL A 184 -3.39 5.39 -9.03
CA VAL A 184 -3.69 4.13 -8.34
C VAL A 184 -3.92 3.00 -9.36
N THR A 185 -3.65 1.76 -8.99
CA THR A 185 -3.91 0.59 -9.84
C THR A 185 -5.38 0.55 -10.28
N GLY A 186 -5.66 0.06 -11.50
CA GLY A 186 -7.03 -0.04 -12.04
C GLY A 186 -7.27 0.70 -13.36
N GLY A 187 -6.23 0.91 -14.17
CA GLY A 187 -6.34 1.52 -15.50
C GLY A 187 -6.08 3.03 -15.56
N PHE A 188 -5.91 3.71 -14.42
CA PHE A 188 -5.65 5.15 -14.38
C PHE A 188 -4.36 5.56 -15.08
N ASN A 189 -3.29 4.76 -14.95
CA ASN A 189 -2.03 5.01 -15.66
C ASN A 189 -2.20 4.89 -17.18
N PHE A 190 -2.98 3.91 -17.65
CA PHE A 190 -3.34 3.80 -19.06
C PHE A 190 -4.15 5.02 -19.51
N GLN A 191 -5.16 5.43 -18.75
CA GLN A 191 -5.95 6.61 -19.08
C GLN A 191 -5.08 7.87 -19.21
N ASN A 192 -4.12 8.06 -18.30
CA ASN A 192 -3.14 9.14 -18.37
C ASN A 192 -2.29 9.07 -19.65
N ALA A 193 -1.77 7.88 -19.97
CA ALA A 193 -0.98 7.66 -21.18
C ALA A 193 -1.77 7.94 -22.47
N TRP A 194 -2.99 7.39 -22.58
CA TRP A 194 -3.83 7.58 -23.77
C TRP A 194 -4.25 9.04 -23.95
N THR A 195 -4.72 9.69 -22.87
CA THR A 195 -5.19 11.07 -22.92
C THR A 195 -4.04 12.03 -23.22
N GLY A 196 -2.91 11.90 -22.51
CA GLY A 196 -1.73 12.74 -22.74
C GLY A 196 -1.15 12.53 -24.15
N GLY A 197 -1.08 11.28 -24.61
CA GLY A 197 -0.61 10.96 -25.96
C GLY A 197 -1.49 11.58 -27.05
N TYR A 198 -2.82 11.52 -26.89
CA TYR A 198 -3.76 12.14 -27.81
C TYR A 198 -3.59 13.67 -27.89
N ILE A 199 -3.48 14.34 -26.74
CA ILE A 199 -3.31 15.80 -26.67
C ILE A 199 -1.98 16.23 -27.31
N ALA A 200 -0.88 15.54 -26.96
CA ALA A 200 0.45 15.80 -27.53
C ALA A 200 0.44 15.62 -29.06
N GLY A 201 -0.06 14.47 -29.54
CA GLY A 201 -0.09 14.15 -30.96
C GLY A 201 -0.92 15.13 -31.79
N THR A 202 -2.09 15.55 -31.27
CA THR A 202 -2.95 16.54 -31.95
C THR A 202 -2.27 17.91 -32.02
N SER A 203 -1.59 18.32 -30.95
CA SER A 203 -0.88 19.60 -30.90
C SER A 203 0.31 19.64 -31.85
N ILE A 204 1.08 18.55 -31.91
CA ILE A 204 2.18 18.38 -32.87
C ILE A 204 1.66 18.47 -34.30
N GLY A 205 0.57 17.76 -34.62
CA GLY A 205 -0.02 17.78 -35.95
C GLY A 205 -0.48 19.18 -36.38
N LYS A 206 -1.08 19.95 -35.47
CA LYS A 206 -1.49 21.33 -35.75
C LYS A 206 -0.29 22.25 -36.02
N LEU A 207 0.73 22.20 -35.17
CA LEU A 207 1.95 23.01 -35.34
C LEU A 207 2.67 22.71 -36.66
N ALA A 208 2.69 21.45 -37.08
CA ALA A 208 3.30 21.04 -38.35
C ALA A 208 2.55 21.63 -39.56
N LEU A 209 1.22 21.66 -39.53
CA LEU A 209 0.40 22.26 -40.59
C LEU A 209 0.60 23.78 -40.67
N ASP A 210 0.61 24.46 -39.52
CA ASP A 210 0.78 25.92 -39.46
C ASP A 210 2.17 26.33 -40.01
N ALA A 211 3.22 25.59 -39.67
CA ALA A 211 4.58 25.83 -40.20
C ALA A 211 4.67 25.68 -41.73
N THR A 212 3.99 24.68 -42.31
CA THR A 212 3.98 24.48 -43.77
C THR A 212 3.22 25.58 -44.53
N LEU A 213 2.31 26.30 -43.87
CA LEU A 213 1.57 27.40 -44.50
C LEU A 213 2.38 28.71 -44.49
N GLU A 214 3.21 28.93 -43.46
CA GLU A 214 4.11 30.09 -43.39
C GLU A 214 5.27 30.02 -44.41
N GLU A 215 5.73 28.82 -44.78
CA GLU A 215 6.77 28.66 -45.81
C GLU A 215 6.27 28.88 -47.26
N VAL A 216 4.95 28.93 -47.48
CA VAL A 216 4.32 29.01 -48.81
C VAL A 216 3.83 30.42 -49.16
N ILE A 217 3.91 31.38 -48.23
CA ILE A 217 3.52 32.81 -48.41
C ILE A 217 4.78 33.68 -48.51
#